data_AF-A0A3A4VM70-F1
#
_entry.id   AF-A0A3A4VM70-F1
#
_cell.length_a   1.000
_cell.length_b   1.000
_cell.length_c   1.000
_cell.angle_alpha   90.00
_cell.angle_beta   90.00
_cell.angle_gamma   90.00
#
_symmetry.space_group_name_H-M   'P 1'
#
loop_
_entity.id
_entity.type
_entity.pdbx_description
1 polymer ?
#
loop_
_entity_poly.entity_id
_entity_poly.type
_entity_poly.pdbx_seq_one_letter_code
_entity_poly.pdbx_strand_id
1 'polypeptide(L)'
;MKFAGIIGKVSRGSALFILAVMVVLGLLLVVMEYTDAGAISEVSSEDFALDSYDLSQVPDSVREDAHDLAGRVIGHHPQEKGNFVRQLLVTYLEARDKDFVLFYNPGGWGSSLLKESPGWQSIANGIEARLNSRGYELLPLSYQRTREGWLSSLDEISEMAVHYDQKSKTLAARLDFLTRHNPEVRVIVASESNGGIISDQVMLLLEDNDRIYGIQTGFPFWYHPDSRERMLILNDNGEAPDSFSRGDFPTIIAANFRTWFGISHSEKSGHIFKVVRAPGHYYSWEQPMVVSKVSDFLDRILAGSDVPAVWSGRIGG
;
A
#
# COMPACT_ATOMS: atom_id res chain seq x y z
N MET A 1 1.19 -10.37 61.03
CA MET A 1 0.19 -11.06 60.18
C MET A 1 -1.14 -10.31 60.20
N LYS A 2 -1.39 -9.45 59.21
CA LYS A 2 -2.73 -8.96 58.82
C LYS A 2 -2.70 -8.56 57.33
N PHE A 3 -2.82 -9.54 56.44
CA PHE A 3 -3.10 -9.34 55.01
C PHE A 3 -4.51 -9.84 54.71
N ALA A 4 -5.51 -9.24 55.36
CA ALA A 4 -6.92 -9.54 55.12
C ALA A 4 -7.67 -8.22 55.20
N GLY A 5 -7.85 -7.54 54.06
CA GLY A 5 -8.55 -6.27 54.06
C GLY A 5 -8.46 -5.42 52.80
N ILE A 6 -8.29 -6.00 51.60
CA ILE A 6 -8.47 -5.26 50.35
C ILE A 6 -9.17 -6.17 49.34
N ILE A 7 -10.43 -6.50 49.59
CA ILE A 7 -11.35 -6.95 48.52
C ILE A 7 -12.49 -5.94 48.53
N GLY A 8 -12.26 -4.82 47.85
CA GLY A 8 -13.28 -3.81 47.61
C GLY A 8 -14.42 -4.41 46.79
N LYS A 9 -15.66 -4.03 47.13
CA LYS A 9 -16.88 -4.37 46.38
C LYS A 9 -16.72 -3.87 44.92
N VAL A 10 -16.31 -4.75 44.01
CA VAL A 10 -16.38 -4.47 42.57
C VAL A 10 -17.86 -4.37 42.22
N SER A 11 -18.29 -3.19 41.78
CA SER A 11 -19.67 -3.01 41.35
C SER A 11 -19.95 -3.90 40.13
N ARG A 12 -21.18 -4.36 39.95
CA ARG A 12 -21.57 -5.14 38.76
C ARG A 12 -21.19 -4.43 37.45
N GLY A 13 -21.25 -3.10 37.41
CA GLY A 13 -20.81 -2.30 36.27
C GLY A 13 -19.31 -2.38 36.00
N SER A 14 -18.49 -2.32 37.06
CA SER A 14 -17.02 -2.46 36.95
C SER A 14 -16.62 -3.86 36.46
N ALA A 15 -17.31 -4.91 36.91
CA ALA A 15 -17.04 -6.28 36.45
C ALA A 15 -17.39 -6.46 34.96
N LEU A 16 -18.52 -5.91 34.50
CA LEU A 16 -18.90 -5.95 33.09
C LEU A 16 -17.93 -5.14 32.21
N PHE A 17 -17.47 -4.00 32.69
CA PHE A 17 -16.47 -3.19 31.99
C PHE A 17 -15.14 -3.94 31.85
N ILE A 18 -14.63 -4.53 32.93
CA ILE A 18 -13.38 -5.33 32.90
C ILE A 18 -13.54 -6.52 31.95
N LEU A 19 -14.66 -7.23 31.98
CA LEU A 19 -14.92 -8.33 31.06
C LEU A 19 -14.94 -7.85 29.60
N ALA A 20 -15.61 -6.73 29.31
CA ALA A 20 -15.62 -6.16 27.97
C ALA A 20 -14.21 -5.79 27.49
N VAL A 21 -13.41 -5.16 28.34
CA VAL A 21 -12.01 -4.85 28.04
C VAL A 21 -11.21 -6.14 27.78
N MET A 22 -11.35 -7.17 28.61
CA MET A 22 -10.65 -8.45 28.40
C MET A 22 -11.09 -9.16 27.12
N VAL A 23 -12.37 -9.12 26.76
CA VAL A 23 -12.87 -9.68 25.50
C VAL A 23 -12.31 -8.92 24.31
N VAL A 24 -12.32 -7.59 24.35
CA VAL A 24 -11.70 -6.76 23.30
C VAL A 24 -10.20 -7.04 23.21
N LEU A 25 -9.49 -7.14 24.33
CA LEU A 25 -8.06 -7.45 24.35
C LEU A 25 -7.77 -8.85 23.79
N GLY A 26 -8.59 -9.84 24.17
CA GLY A 26 -8.47 -11.21 23.65
C GLY A 26 -8.76 -11.28 22.16
N LEU A 27 -9.76 -10.56 21.67
CA LEU A 27 -10.02 -10.43 20.23
C LEU A 27 -8.87 -9.74 19.50
N LEU A 28 -8.29 -8.68 20.07
CA LEU A 28 -7.12 -8.02 19.51
C LEU A 28 -5.92 -8.98 19.44
N LEU A 29 -5.66 -9.77 20.49
CA LEU A 29 -4.58 -10.77 20.49
C LEU A 29 -4.79 -11.85 19.42
N VAL A 30 -6.02 -12.32 19.22
CA VAL A 30 -6.33 -13.30 18.16
C VAL A 30 -6.16 -12.68 16.77
N VAL A 31 -6.54 -11.41 16.58
CA VAL A 31 -6.35 -10.69 15.32
C VAL A 31 -4.85 -10.50 15.03
N MET A 32 -4.03 -10.25 16.05
CA MET A 32 -2.57 -10.13 15.88
C MET A 32 -1.87 -11.43 15.46
N GLU A 33 -2.50 -12.60 15.61
CA GLU A 33 -1.99 -13.87 15.06
C GLU A 33 -2.39 -14.08 13.59
N TYR A 34 -3.28 -13.24 13.04
CA TYR A 34 -3.83 -13.38 11.70
C TYR A 34 -3.52 -12.16 10.83
N THR A 35 -2.29 -12.06 10.32
CA THR A 35 -1.92 -11.05 9.32
C THR A 35 -2.05 -11.63 7.92
N ASP A 36 -2.86 -11.03 7.05
CA ASP A 36 -2.93 -11.43 5.64
C ASP A 36 -1.63 -11.06 4.90
N ALA A 37 -1.08 -12.01 4.15
CA ALA A 37 0.15 -11.84 3.37
C ALA A 37 0.00 -10.97 2.12
N GLY A 38 -1.21 -10.45 1.90
CA GLY A 38 -1.59 -9.71 0.70
C GLY A 38 -1.63 -10.59 -0.55
N ALA A 39 -2.31 -10.09 -1.58
CA ALA A 39 -2.37 -10.71 -2.89
C ALA A 39 -1.89 -9.75 -3.97
N ILE A 40 -1.23 -10.28 -4.99
CA ILE A 40 -0.94 -9.54 -6.22
C ILE A 40 -1.92 -10.00 -7.29
N SER A 41 -2.52 -9.04 -8.00
CA SER A 41 -3.42 -9.27 -9.12
C SER A 41 -3.06 -8.36 -10.30
N GLU A 42 -3.32 -8.81 -11.51
CA GLU A 42 -3.19 -7.98 -12.72
C GLU A 42 -4.30 -6.91 -12.73
N VAL A 43 -4.05 -5.75 -13.33
CA VAL A 43 -5.04 -4.66 -13.39
C VAL A 43 -6.33 -5.08 -14.10
N SER A 44 -6.26 -6.03 -15.03
CA SER A 44 -7.38 -6.47 -15.86
C SER A 44 -8.28 -7.53 -15.21
N SER A 45 -7.82 -8.24 -14.16
CA SER A 45 -8.56 -9.35 -13.53
C SER A 45 -8.40 -9.40 -12.01
N GLU A 46 -9.47 -9.81 -11.30
CA GLU A 46 -9.50 -9.86 -9.82
C GLU A 46 -8.48 -10.83 -9.21
N ASP A 47 -8.06 -11.83 -9.98
CA ASP A 47 -6.91 -12.67 -9.70
C ASP A 47 -6.10 -12.73 -11.00
N PHE A 48 -4.78 -12.89 -10.91
CA PHE A 48 -4.11 -13.62 -12.00
C PHE A 48 -4.95 -14.86 -12.26
N ALA A 49 -5.20 -15.25 -13.51
CA ALA A 49 -5.75 -16.58 -13.77
C ALA A 49 -4.67 -17.60 -13.36
N LEU A 50 -4.43 -17.77 -12.06
CA LEU A 50 -3.28 -18.43 -11.46
C LEU A 50 -3.22 -19.88 -11.97
N ASP A 51 -4.38 -20.46 -12.28
CA ASP A 51 -4.59 -21.80 -12.85
C ASP A 51 -4.22 -21.95 -14.33
N SER A 52 -4.02 -20.84 -15.05
CA SER A 52 -3.70 -20.85 -16.48
C SER A 52 -2.19 -20.86 -16.78
N TYR A 53 -1.34 -20.62 -15.77
CA TYR A 53 0.10 -20.50 -15.96
C TYR A 53 0.81 -21.85 -15.91
N ASP A 54 1.63 -22.11 -16.93
CA ASP A 54 2.55 -23.25 -16.96
C ASP A 54 3.80 -22.94 -16.12
N LEU A 55 3.73 -23.22 -14.82
CA LEU A 55 4.83 -23.04 -13.88
C LEU A 55 6.01 -24.00 -14.13
N SER A 56 5.90 -24.94 -15.07
CA SER A 56 7.04 -25.77 -15.48
C SER A 56 8.11 -24.97 -16.24
N GLN A 57 7.75 -23.79 -16.75
CA GLN A 57 8.69 -22.87 -17.42
C GLN A 57 9.60 -22.12 -16.44
N VAL A 58 9.29 -22.14 -15.13
CA VAL A 58 10.11 -21.44 -14.12
C VAL A 58 11.31 -22.31 -13.73
N PRO A 59 12.54 -21.78 -13.76
CA PRO A 59 13.73 -22.55 -13.37
C PRO A 59 13.61 -23.09 -11.95
N ASP A 60 14.15 -24.30 -11.73
CA ASP A 60 14.08 -25.00 -10.44
C ASP A 60 14.62 -24.14 -9.29
N SER A 61 15.73 -23.43 -9.50
CA SER A 61 16.33 -22.54 -8.51
C SER A 61 15.41 -21.39 -8.09
N VAL A 62 14.59 -20.87 -9.01
CA VAL A 62 13.63 -19.79 -8.73
C VAL A 62 12.44 -20.35 -7.93
N ARG A 63 11.99 -21.57 -8.26
CA ARG A 63 10.91 -22.26 -7.51
C ARG A 63 11.34 -22.60 -6.09
N GLU A 64 12.54 -23.13 -5.91
CA GLU A 64 13.11 -23.46 -4.60
C GLU A 64 13.23 -22.20 -3.73
N ASP A 65 13.80 -21.11 -4.27
CA ASP A 65 13.90 -19.84 -3.53
C ASP A 65 12.52 -19.26 -3.18
N ALA A 66 11.52 -19.38 -4.06
CA ALA A 66 10.16 -18.95 -3.75
C ALA A 66 9.57 -19.74 -2.58
N HIS A 67 9.78 -21.06 -2.54
CA HIS A 67 9.34 -21.93 -1.44
C HIS A 67 10.04 -21.59 -0.11
N ASP A 68 11.36 -21.38 -0.15
CA ASP A 68 12.15 -21.00 1.02
C ASP A 68 11.75 -19.62 1.55
N LEU A 69 11.54 -18.66 0.65
CA LEU A 69 11.07 -17.32 0.99
C LEU A 69 9.67 -17.38 1.63
N ALA A 70 8.74 -18.15 1.06
CA ALA A 70 7.42 -18.36 1.66
C ALA A 70 7.53 -19.01 3.05
N GLY A 71 8.48 -19.92 3.24
CA GLY A 71 8.82 -20.50 4.54
C GLY A 71 9.17 -19.45 5.59
N ARG A 72 10.02 -18.49 5.22
CA ARG A 72 10.52 -17.43 6.10
C ARG A 72 9.50 -16.32 6.38
N VAL A 73 8.75 -15.90 5.36
CA VAL A 73 7.86 -14.73 5.45
C VAL A 73 6.48 -15.10 6.01
N ILE A 74 5.94 -16.26 5.62
CA ILE A 74 4.56 -16.67 5.95
C ILE A 74 4.49 -17.59 7.17
N GLY A 75 5.61 -18.16 7.64
CA GLY A 75 5.63 -18.95 8.87
C GLY A 75 5.10 -20.38 8.69
N HIS A 76 3.97 -20.77 9.29
CA HIS A 76 3.51 -22.17 9.31
C HIS A 76 2.15 -22.42 8.64
N HIS A 77 1.62 -21.46 7.84
CA HIS A 77 0.32 -21.57 7.18
C HIS A 77 0.42 -22.18 5.76
N PRO A 78 0.10 -23.48 5.55
CA PRO A 78 0.44 -24.15 4.30
C PRO A 78 -0.32 -23.60 3.07
N GLN A 79 -1.58 -23.21 3.25
CA GLN A 79 -2.39 -22.64 2.17
C GLN A 79 -1.87 -21.27 1.73
N GLU A 80 -1.54 -20.40 2.69
CA GLU A 80 -1.01 -19.07 2.42
C GLU A 80 0.38 -19.13 1.78
N LYS A 81 1.23 -20.08 2.23
CA LYS A 81 2.50 -20.38 1.55
C LYS A 81 2.29 -20.76 0.10
N GLY A 82 1.37 -21.68 -0.18
CA GLY A 82 1.07 -22.10 -1.55
C GLY A 82 0.65 -20.94 -2.44
N ASN A 83 -0.24 -20.09 -1.94
CA ASN A 83 -0.69 -18.88 -2.64
C ASN A 83 0.45 -17.88 -2.86
N PHE A 84 1.28 -17.65 -1.83
CA PHE A 84 2.42 -16.74 -1.90
C PHE A 84 3.45 -17.21 -2.92
N VAL A 85 3.88 -18.48 -2.86
CA VAL A 85 4.79 -19.08 -3.85
C VAL A 85 4.23 -18.92 -5.25
N ARG A 86 2.96 -19.28 -5.44
CA ARG A 86 2.32 -19.20 -6.75
C ARG A 86 2.32 -17.78 -7.31
N GLN A 87 1.97 -16.79 -6.50
CA GLN A 87 2.01 -15.39 -6.91
C GLN A 87 3.42 -14.92 -7.27
N LEU A 88 4.45 -15.33 -6.52
CA LEU A 88 5.85 -15.01 -6.85
C LEU A 88 6.24 -15.57 -8.21
N LEU A 89 5.92 -16.85 -8.47
CA LEU A 89 6.30 -17.52 -9.72
C LEU A 89 5.54 -16.97 -10.93
N VAL A 90 4.25 -16.65 -10.77
CA VAL A 90 3.46 -16.01 -11.84
C VAL A 90 3.98 -14.60 -12.11
N THR A 91 4.25 -13.81 -11.07
CA THR A 91 4.82 -12.46 -11.22
C THR A 91 6.19 -12.50 -11.90
N TYR A 92 7.03 -13.48 -11.56
CA TYR A 92 8.32 -13.71 -12.22
C TYR A 92 8.16 -13.96 -13.72
N LEU A 93 7.22 -14.85 -14.12
CA LEU A 93 6.97 -15.16 -15.52
C LEU A 93 6.46 -13.95 -16.30
N GLU A 94 5.50 -13.21 -15.73
CA GLU A 94 4.90 -12.03 -16.38
C GLU A 94 5.91 -10.89 -16.54
N ALA A 95 6.83 -10.73 -15.58
CA ALA A 95 7.82 -9.67 -15.59
C ALA A 95 9.09 -9.98 -16.37
N ARG A 96 9.32 -11.24 -16.81
CA ARG A 96 10.62 -11.65 -17.38
C ARG A 96 10.98 -10.92 -18.68
N ASP A 97 9.96 -10.46 -19.40
CA ASP A 97 10.08 -9.79 -20.70
C ASP A 97 9.69 -8.29 -20.59
N LYS A 98 9.76 -7.71 -19.38
CA LYS A 98 9.35 -6.32 -19.09
C LYS A 98 10.52 -5.49 -18.61
N ASP A 99 10.51 -4.20 -18.92
CA ASP A 99 11.51 -3.26 -18.42
C ASP A 99 11.16 -2.72 -17.03
N PHE A 100 9.86 -2.51 -16.80
CA PHE A 100 9.32 -2.00 -15.55
C PHE A 100 8.14 -2.84 -15.05
N VAL A 101 8.04 -2.95 -13.73
CA VAL A 101 6.84 -3.43 -13.05
C VAL A 101 6.35 -2.35 -12.08
N LEU A 102 5.08 -1.98 -12.17
CA LEU A 102 4.44 -1.05 -11.24
C LEU A 102 3.58 -1.84 -10.25
N PHE A 103 3.89 -1.77 -8.96
CA PHE A 103 3.07 -2.33 -7.89
C PHE A 103 2.26 -1.23 -7.24
N TYR A 104 0.94 -1.26 -7.42
CA TYR A 104 0.03 -0.31 -6.80
C TYR A 104 -0.47 -0.83 -5.44
N ASN A 105 -0.12 -0.13 -4.37
CA ASN A 105 -0.60 -0.35 -3.02
C ASN A 105 -1.69 0.69 -2.66
N PRO A 106 -2.97 0.30 -2.63
CA PRO A 106 -4.09 1.22 -2.54
C PRO A 106 -4.21 1.88 -1.16
N GLY A 107 -5.01 2.94 -1.05
CA GLY A 107 -5.34 3.56 0.23
C GLY A 107 -6.38 2.80 1.06
N GLY A 108 -6.89 3.47 2.09
CA GLY A 108 -8.00 2.95 2.91
C GLY A 108 -7.68 1.59 3.56
N TRP A 109 -8.54 0.60 3.29
CA TRP A 109 -8.43 -0.77 3.83
C TRP A 109 -7.50 -1.68 3.04
N GLY A 110 -6.89 -1.23 1.94
CA GLY A 110 -5.91 -2.05 1.25
C GLY A 110 -6.46 -3.14 0.34
N SER A 111 -7.77 -3.19 0.13
CA SER A 111 -8.43 -4.25 -0.65
C SER A 111 -8.74 -3.86 -2.10
N SER A 112 -8.59 -2.59 -2.46
CA SER A 112 -9.01 -2.10 -3.78
C SER A 112 -8.02 -2.48 -4.89
N LEU A 113 -8.54 -2.73 -6.08
CA LEU A 113 -7.71 -2.86 -7.27
C LEU A 113 -7.32 -1.48 -7.84
N LEU A 114 -6.29 -1.42 -8.67
CA LEU A 114 -5.91 -0.19 -9.38
C LEU A 114 -7.09 0.36 -10.21
N LYS A 115 -7.81 -0.52 -10.92
CA LYS A 115 -8.99 -0.16 -11.74
C LYS A 115 -10.13 0.48 -10.93
N GLU A 116 -10.18 0.22 -9.63
CA GLU A 116 -11.18 0.76 -8.70
C GLU A 116 -10.77 2.12 -8.12
N SER A 117 -9.57 2.60 -8.48
CA SER A 117 -9.02 3.88 -8.05
C SER A 117 -8.83 4.78 -9.28
N PRO A 118 -9.89 5.44 -9.83
CA PRO A 118 -9.82 6.13 -11.12
C PRO A 118 -8.68 7.16 -11.23
N GLY A 119 -8.39 7.86 -10.13
CA GLY A 119 -7.26 8.80 -10.06
C GLY A 119 -5.93 8.08 -10.29
N TRP A 120 -5.64 7.05 -9.51
CA TRP A 120 -4.42 6.24 -9.66
C TRP A 120 -4.37 5.44 -10.96
N GLN A 121 -5.50 4.95 -11.46
CA GLN A 121 -5.55 4.32 -12.79
C GLN A 121 -5.12 5.29 -13.87
N SER A 122 -5.58 6.55 -13.82
CA SER A 122 -5.12 7.57 -14.78
C SER A 122 -3.61 7.83 -14.67
N ILE A 123 -3.07 7.84 -13.43
CA ILE A 123 -1.63 8.03 -13.18
C ILE A 123 -0.82 6.87 -13.75
N ALA A 124 -1.25 5.63 -13.49
CA ALA A 124 -0.58 4.44 -14.01
C ALA A 124 -0.60 4.40 -15.54
N ASN A 125 -1.73 4.73 -16.18
CA ASN A 125 -1.81 4.85 -17.64
C ASN A 125 -0.88 5.94 -18.19
N GLY A 126 -0.74 7.05 -17.45
CA GLY A 126 0.18 8.13 -17.79
C GLY A 126 1.65 7.72 -17.69
N ILE A 127 2.01 6.99 -16.63
CA ILE A 127 3.35 6.39 -16.46
C ILE A 127 3.63 5.41 -17.60
N GLU A 128 2.69 4.50 -17.89
CA GLU A 128 2.79 3.54 -18.98
C GLU A 128 3.01 4.23 -20.32
N ALA A 129 2.15 5.20 -20.69
CA ALA A 129 2.28 5.94 -21.94
C ALA A 129 3.63 6.67 -22.04
N ARG A 130 4.11 7.23 -20.93
CA ARG A 130 5.41 7.92 -20.88
C ARG A 130 6.57 6.95 -21.10
N LEU A 131 6.57 5.80 -20.42
CA LEU A 131 7.60 4.77 -20.57
C LEU A 131 7.58 4.15 -21.99
N ASN A 132 6.39 3.80 -22.50
CA ASN A 132 6.22 3.27 -23.85
C ASN A 132 6.71 4.26 -24.93
N SER A 133 6.50 5.56 -24.75
CA SER A 133 7.01 6.59 -25.68
C SER A 133 8.54 6.65 -25.77
N ARG A 134 9.23 6.04 -24.81
CA ARG A 134 10.69 5.90 -24.74
C ARG A 134 11.18 4.49 -25.08
N GLY A 135 10.27 3.59 -25.44
CA GLY A 135 10.58 2.21 -25.83
C GLY A 135 10.70 1.24 -24.65
N TYR A 136 10.18 1.58 -23.48
CA TYR A 136 10.14 0.66 -22.32
C TYR A 136 8.74 0.09 -22.13
N GLU A 137 8.64 -1.20 -21.82
CA GLU A 137 7.39 -1.86 -21.45
C GLU A 137 7.13 -1.83 -19.95
N LEU A 138 5.88 -1.55 -19.55
CA LEU A 138 5.43 -1.55 -18.17
C LEU A 138 4.41 -2.67 -17.92
N LEU A 139 4.60 -3.42 -16.84
CA LEU A 139 3.59 -4.32 -16.28
C LEU A 139 2.96 -3.70 -15.02
N PRO A 140 1.72 -3.21 -15.06
CA PRO A 140 1.04 -2.72 -13.89
C PRO A 140 0.37 -3.87 -13.12
N LEU A 141 0.56 -3.89 -11.81
CA LEU A 141 0.04 -4.89 -10.87
C LEU A 141 -0.63 -4.19 -9.68
N SER A 142 -1.72 -4.75 -9.19
CA SER A 142 -2.37 -4.33 -7.95
C SER A 142 -1.87 -5.19 -6.79
N TYR A 143 -1.51 -4.56 -5.68
CA TYR A 143 -1.19 -5.22 -4.42
C TYR A 143 -2.34 -5.02 -3.42
N GLN A 144 -3.19 -6.02 -3.27
CA GLN A 144 -4.27 -6.04 -2.29
C GLN A 144 -3.72 -6.61 -0.98
N ARG A 145 -3.27 -5.74 -0.08
CA ARG A 145 -2.69 -6.15 1.20
C ARG A 145 -3.69 -6.76 2.18
N THR A 146 -4.99 -6.68 1.89
CA THR A 146 -6.05 -7.10 2.80
C THR A 146 -7.28 -7.52 2.01
N ARG A 147 -7.89 -8.64 2.39
CA ARG A 147 -9.16 -9.11 1.80
C ARG A 147 -10.34 -8.22 2.19
N GLU A 148 -11.44 -8.34 1.45
CA GLU A 148 -12.68 -7.70 1.85
C GLU A 148 -13.29 -8.38 3.07
N GLY A 149 -13.74 -7.58 4.04
CA GLY A 149 -14.45 -8.08 5.22
C GLY A 149 -14.12 -7.31 6.49
N TRP A 150 -15.00 -7.41 7.49
CA TRP A 150 -14.87 -6.69 8.75
C TRP A 150 -13.68 -7.19 9.59
N LEU A 151 -13.38 -8.49 9.56
CA LEU A 151 -12.20 -9.06 10.25
C LEU A 151 -10.91 -8.50 9.66
N SER A 152 -10.86 -8.35 8.35
CA SER A 152 -9.71 -7.83 7.62
C SER A 152 -9.50 -6.33 7.87
N SER A 153 -10.58 -5.57 8.09
CA SER A 153 -10.47 -4.18 8.58
C SER A 153 -9.90 -4.09 10.00
N LEU A 154 -10.19 -5.06 10.88
CA LEU A 154 -9.59 -5.11 12.22
C LEU A 154 -8.09 -5.43 12.15
N ASP A 155 -7.69 -6.35 11.26
CA ASP A 155 -6.29 -6.65 10.98
C ASP A 155 -5.54 -5.39 10.49
N GLU A 156 -6.12 -4.60 9.59
CA GLU A 156 -5.54 -3.32 9.18
C GLU A 156 -5.36 -2.35 10.37
N ILE A 157 -6.30 -2.31 11.31
CA ILE A 157 -6.18 -1.46 12.50
C ILE A 157 -5.03 -1.93 13.40
N SER A 158 -4.86 -3.24 13.61
CA SER A 158 -3.72 -3.76 14.38
C SER A 158 -2.40 -3.50 13.67
N GLU A 159 -2.34 -3.67 12.36
CA GLU A 159 -1.14 -3.38 11.56
C GLU A 159 -0.79 -1.89 11.59
N MET A 160 -1.76 -0.98 11.50
CA MET A 160 -1.53 0.46 11.67
C MET A 160 -0.88 0.79 13.03
N ALA A 161 -1.27 0.09 14.11
CA ALA A 161 -0.71 0.31 15.44
C ALA A 161 0.77 -0.10 15.55
N VAL A 162 1.22 -1.02 14.68
CA VAL A 162 2.61 -1.46 14.57
C VAL A 162 3.30 -0.93 13.31
N HIS A 163 2.79 0.17 12.73
CA HIS A 163 3.34 0.82 11.53
C HIS A 163 3.51 -0.12 10.33
N TYR A 164 2.63 -1.11 10.20
CA TYR A 164 2.62 -2.09 9.11
C TYR A 164 3.92 -2.91 8.95
N ASP A 165 4.60 -3.24 10.05
CA ASP A 165 5.88 -3.97 10.02
C ASP A 165 5.82 -5.26 9.17
N GLN A 166 4.82 -6.12 9.39
CA GLN A 166 4.74 -7.41 8.72
C GLN A 166 4.32 -7.29 7.25
N LYS A 167 3.33 -6.43 6.95
CA LYS A 167 2.88 -6.19 5.57
C LYS A 167 3.96 -5.54 4.71
N SER A 168 4.78 -4.67 5.30
CA SER A 168 5.92 -4.06 4.62
C SER A 168 7.02 -5.08 4.33
N LYS A 169 7.38 -5.94 5.30
CA LYS A 169 8.33 -7.05 5.08
C LYS A 169 7.86 -8.00 3.99
N THR A 170 6.56 -8.30 3.96
CA THR A 170 5.98 -9.21 2.98
C THR A 170 6.02 -8.63 1.57
N LEU A 171 5.67 -7.34 1.40
CA LEU A 171 5.80 -6.67 0.12
C LEU A 171 7.27 -6.54 -0.29
N ALA A 172 8.15 -6.13 0.62
CA ALA A 172 9.58 -6.02 0.35
C ALA A 172 10.19 -7.35 -0.13
N ALA A 173 9.84 -8.45 0.52
CA ALA A 173 10.27 -9.79 0.12
C ALA A 173 9.86 -10.14 -1.32
N ARG A 174 8.65 -9.76 -1.75
CA ARG A 174 8.17 -9.98 -3.13
C ARG A 174 8.99 -9.18 -4.14
N LEU A 175 9.25 -7.90 -3.84
CA LEU A 175 10.02 -7.02 -4.74
C LEU A 175 11.49 -7.44 -4.83
N ASP A 176 12.08 -7.82 -3.69
CA ASP A 176 13.46 -8.33 -3.63
C ASP A 176 13.58 -9.66 -4.40
N PHE A 177 12.64 -10.59 -4.22
CA PHE A 177 12.58 -11.81 -5.02
C PHE A 177 12.53 -11.52 -6.52
N LEU A 178 11.62 -10.64 -6.93
CA LEU A 178 11.42 -10.31 -8.34
C LEU A 178 12.69 -9.70 -8.96
N THR A 179 13.25 -8.67 -8.32
CA THR A 179 14.43 -7.98 -8.85
C THR A 179 15.68 -8.87 -8.79
N ARG A 180 15.80 -9.79 -7.84
CA ARG A 180 16.95 -10.72 -7.77
C ARG A 180 16.94 -11.74 -8.91
N HIS A 181 15.76 -12.23 -9.30
CA HIS A 181 15.62 -13.23 -10.37
C HIS A 181 15.41 -12.62 -11.76
N ASN A 182 15.02 -11.35 -11.85
CA ASN A 182 14.93 -10.57 -13.08
C ASN A 182 15.86 -9.34 -12.99
N PRO A 183 17.17 -9.49 -13.26
CA PRO A 183 18.18 -8.43 -13.03
C PRO A 183 17.92 -7.14 -13.82
N GLU A 184 17.28 -7.24 -14.99
CA GLU A 184 17.00 -6.09 -15.87
C GLU A 184 15.72 -5.33 -15.50
N VAL A 185 14.84 -5.93 -14.69
CA VAL A 185 13.57 -5.32 -14.30
C VAL A 185 13.80 -4.23 -13.26
N ARG A 186 13.17 -3.08 -13.50
CA ARG A 186 13.01 -2.00 -12.52
C ARG A 186 11.60 -1.98 -11.95
N VAL A 187 11.48 -1.62 -10.68
CA VAL A 187 10.19 -1.65 -9.95
C VAL A 187 9.77 -0.24 -9.54
N ILE A 188 8.53 0.12 -9.81
CA ILE A 188 7.87 1.33 -9.29
C ILE A 188 6.82 0.90 -8.26
N VAL A 189 7.06 1.21 -6.99
CA VAL A 189 6.09 1.05 -5.91
C VAL A 189 5.21 2.30 -5.89
N ALA A 190 4.00 2.15 -6.43
CA ALA A 190 2.97 3.18 -6.47
C ALA A 190 2.06 3.05 -5.24
N SER A 191 1.70 4.14 -4.56
CA SER A 191 0.84 4.02 -3.38
C SER A 191 0.01 5.23 -3.01
N GLU A 192 -1.17 4.97 -2.47
CA GLU A 192 -2.11 5.99 -2.00
C GLU A 192 -2.30 5.93 -0.48
N SER A 193 -2.34 7.07 0.20
CA SER A 193 -2.81 7.18 1.59
C SER A 193 -2.09 6.20 2.54
N ASN A 194 -2.82 5.37 3.29
CA ASN A 194 -2.24 4.33 4.16
C ASN A 194 -1.30 3.35 3.42
N GLY A 195 -1.52 3.10 2.13
CA GLY A 195 -0.60 2.30 1.32
C GLY A 195 0.80 2.93 1.23
N GLY A 196 0.89 4.26 1.33
CA GLY A 196 2.16 4.98 1.38
C GLY A 196 3.01 4.69 2.61
N ILE A 197 2.39 4.41 3.77
CA ILE A 197 3.14 4.03 4.98
C ILE A 197 3.91 2.73 4.73
N ILE A 198 3.24 1.73 4.16
CA ILE A 198 3.84 0.45 3.81
C ILE A 198 4.94 0.64 2.76
N SER A 199 4.65 1.42 1.72
CA SER A 199 5.62 1.65 0.65
C SER A 199 6.86 2.40 1.13
N ASP A 200 6.73 3.36 2.05
CA ASP A 200 7.88 4.00 2.71
C ASP A 200 8.74 2.99 3.47
N GLN A 201 8.13 2.11 4.27
CA GLN A 201 8.84 1.04 4.98
C GLN A 201 9.50 0.04 4.03
N VAL A 202 8.85 -0.32 2.93
CA VAL A 202 9.44 -1.16 1.87
C VAL A 202 10.69 -0.49 1.28
N MET A 203 10.64 0.81 1.04
CA MET A 203 11.77 1.55 0.49
C MET A 203 12.94 1.64 1.48
N LEU A 204 12.68 1.64 2.80
CA LEU A 204 13.73 1.52 3.82
C LEU A 204 14.33 0.12 3.86
N LEU A 205 13.49 -0.92 3.84
CA LEU A 205 13.93 -2.32 3.87
C LEU A 205 14.76 -2.71 2.64
N LEU A 206 14.58 -2.00 1.53
CA LEU A 206 15.26 -2.22 0.26
C LEU A 206 16.13 -1.03 -0.15
N GLU A 207 16.70 -0.32 0.83
CA GLU A 207 17.54 0.86 0.59
C GLU A 207 18.76 0.58 -0.31
N ASP A 208 19.29 -0.65 -0.25
CA ASP A 208 20.42 -1.11 -1.06
C ASP A 208 20.02 -1.58 -2.47
N ASN A 209 18.72 -1.68 -2.76
CA ASN A 209 18.22 -2.07 -4.08
C ASN A 209 17.93 -0.82 -4.93
N ASP A 210 18.86 -0.49 -5.81
CA ASP A 210 18.85 0.70 -6.68
C ASP A 210 17.83 0.63 -7.83
N ARG A 211 17.18 -0.52 -8.03
CA ARG A 211 16.18 -0.76 -9.07
C ARG A 211 14.74 -0.55 -8.60
N ILE A 212 14.55 -0.15 -7.34
CA ILE A 212 13.22 0.11 -6.77
C ILE A 212 13.04 1.62 -6.56
N TYR A 213 11.91 2.12 -7.04
CA TYR A 213 11.51 3.52 -6.97
C TYR A 213 10.11 3.64 -6.36
N GLY A 214 9.83 4.71 -5.61
CA GLY A 214 8.53 4.99 -5.02
C GLY A 214 7.82 6.18 -5.66
N ILE A 215 6.52 6.05 -5.93
CA ILE A 215 5.65 7.19 -6.27
C ILE A 215 4.43 7.12 -5.35
N GLN A 216 4.26 8.13 -4.50
CA GLN A 216 3.31 8.05 -3.40
C GLN A 216 2.45 9.32 -3.32
N THR A 217 1.17 9.17 -3.01
CA THR A 217 0.23 10.30 -2.92
C THR A 217 -0.55 10.30 -1.61
N GLY A 218 -0.73 11.48 -1.02
CA GLY A 218 -1.68 11.71 0.04
C GLY A 218 -1.33 11.02 1.36
N PHE A 219 -0.10 11.13 1.85
CA PHE A 219 0.26 10.52 3.13
C PHE A 219 -0.67 10.94 4.26
N PRO A 220 -1.00 10.07 5.22
CA PRO A 220 -1.75 10.48 6.39
C PRO A 220 -0.99 11.53 7.22
N PHE A 221 -1.69 12.53 7.75
CA PHE A 221 -1.04 13.66 8.46
C PHE A 221 -0.20 13.27 9.67
N TRP A 222 -0.45 12.10 10.26
CA TRP A 222 0.26 11.58 11.43
C TRP A 222 1.52 10.81 11.08
N TYR A 223 1.80 10.60 9.80
CA TYR A 223 2.97 9.85 9.35
C TYR A 223 3.97 10.78 8.65
N HIS A 224 5.24 10.65 9.03
CA HIS A 224 6.34 11.35 8.39
C HIS A 224 7.21 10.32 7.67
N PRO A 225 7.28 10.37 6.33
CA PRO A 225 8.08 9.41 5.57
C PRO A 225 9.57 9.62 5.85
N ASP A 226 10.25 8.50 6.09
CA ASP A 226 11.65 8.48 6.50
C ASP A 226 12.59 8.33 5.29
N SER A 227 12.17 7.63 4.24
CA SER A 227 13.01 7.44 3.06
C SER A 227 13.10 8.71 2.21
N ARG A 228 14.30 8.99 1.70
CA ARG A 228 14.62 10.24 1.01
C ARG A 228 15.32 10.07 -0.33
N GLU A 229 15.46 8.86 -0.83
CA GLU A 229 16.06 8.62 -2.16
C GLU A 229 15.13 7.75 -2.97
N ARG A 230 15.13 7.96 -4.30
CA ARG A 230 14.31 7.19 -5.25
C ARG A 230 12.82 7.22 -4.94
N MET A 231 12.33 8.27 -4.27
CA MET A 231 10.91 8.44 -3.96
C MET A 231 10.37 9.82 -4.38
N LEU A 232 9.21 9.81 -5.01
CA LEU A 232 8.37 10.98 -5.24
C LEU A 232 7.17 10.93 -4.29
N ILE A 233 6.99 11.97 -3.46
CA ILE A 233 5.86 12.08 -2.55
C ILE A 233 5.04 13.34 -2.88
N LEU A 234 3.76 13.13 -3.18
CA LEU A 234 2.79 14.16 -3.52
C LEU A 234 1.74 14.28 -2.41
N ASN A 235 1.73 15.39 -1.66
CA ASN A 235 0.73 15.68 -0.63
C ASN A 235 -0.18 16.87 -1.01
N ASP A 236 -0.23 17.15 -2.30
CA ASP A 236 -1.07 18.15 -2.92
C ASP A 236 -1.32 17.69 -4.36
N ASN A 237 -2.49 18.00 -4.89
CA ASN A 237 -2.86 17.64 -6.26
C ASN A 237 -2.78 18.84 -7.23
N GLY A 238 -2.50 20.04 -6.71
CA GLY A 238 -2.29 21.29 -7.46
C GLY A 238 -3.58 22.05 -7.75
N GLU A 239 -4.75 21.44 -7.55
CA GLU A 239 -6.06 22.09 -7.62
C GLU A 239 -6.51 22.56 -6.23
N ALA A 240 -6.29 21.75 -5.20
CA ALA A 240 -6.60 22.06 -3.81
C ALA A 240 -5.64 21.35 -2.84
N PRO A 241 -5.31 22.00 -1.71
CA PRO A 241 -4.68 21.36 -0.57
C PRO A 241 -5.30 20.02 -0.20
N ASP A 242 -4.48 18.99 -0.03
CA ASP A 242 -4.92 17.72 0.53
C ASP A 242 -5.26 17.90 2.03
N SER A 243 -6.56 17.97 2.30
CA SER A 243 -7.08 18.15 3.65
C SER A 243 -6.77 16.98 4.59
N PHE A 244 -6.65 15.75 4.07
CA PHE A 244 -6.29 14.59 4.87
C PHE A 244 -4.82 14.61 5.26
N SER A 245 -3.94 14.85 4.29
CA SER A 245 -2.50 14.92 4.55
C SER A 245 -2.09 16.11 5.42
N ARG A 246 -2.90 17.17 5.44
CA ARG A 246 -2.67 18.35 6.28
C ARG A 246 -3.33 18.27 7.66
N GLY A 247 -4.13 17.25 7.93
CA GLY A 247 -4.91 17.16 9.17
C GLY A 247 -5.98 18.27 9.30
N ASP A 248 -6.49 18.77 8.17
CA ASP A 248 -7.54 19.80 8.13
C ASP A 248 -8.92 19.15 8.37
N PHE A 249 -9.12 18.70 9.61
CA PHE A 249 -10.38 18.11 10.07
C PHE A 249 -11.59 19.04 9.89
N PRO A 250 -11.51 20.37 10.14
CA PRO A 250 -12.63 21.26 9.87
C PRO A 250 -13.11 21.18 8.41
N THR A 251 -12.20 21.16 7.45
CA THR A 251 -12.53 21.04 6.02
C THR A 251 -13.16 19.68 5.70
N ILE A 252 -12.61 18.58 6.24
CA ILE A 252 -13.17 17.23 6.07
C ILE A 252 -14.60 17.17 6.64
N ILE A 253 -14.79 17.63 7.89
CA ILE A 253 -16.10 17.63 8.56
C ILE A 253 -17.11 18.46 7.75
N ALA A 254 -16.75 19.68 7.35
CA ALA A 254 -17.61 20.56 6.56
C ALA A 254 -18.00 19.94 5.20
N ALA A 255 -17.06 19.28 4.52
CA ALA A 255 -17.31 18.61 3.23
C ALA A 255 -18.32 17.46 3.36
N ASN A 256 -18.18 16.65 4.41
CA ASN A 256 -19.11 15.54 4.67
C ASN A 256 -20.50 16.05 5.12
N PHE A 257 -20.58 17.08 5.97
CA PHE A 257 -21.86 17.71 6.34
C PHE A 257 -22.59 18.30 5.13
N ARG A 258 -21.90 19.05 4.25
CA ARG A 258 -22.52 19.63 3.04
C ARG A 258 -23.10 18.56 2.11
N THR A 259 -22.41 17.43 2.00
CA THR A 259 -22.89 16.28 1.21
C THR A 259 -24.18 15.71 1.79
N TRP A 260 -24.29 15.61 3.12
CA TRP A 260 -25.53 15.18 3.78
C TRP A 260 -26.71 16.12 3.50
N PHE A 261 -26.45 17.42 3.32
CA PHE A 261 -27.47 18.40 2.93
C PHE A 261 -27.70 18.51 1.41
N GLY A 262 -27.17 17.58 0.61
CA GLY A 262 -27.35 17.57 -0.85
C GLY A 262 -26.59 18.67 -1.60
N ILE A 263 -25.66 19.36 -0.92
CA ILE A 263 -24.82 20.40 -1.53
C ILE A 263 -23.55 19.70 -2.06
N SER A 264 -23.62 19.13 -3.25
CA SER A 264 -22.46 18.49 -3.89
C SER A 264 -21.50 19.56 -4.44
N HIS A 265 -20.26 19.61 -3.96
CA HIS A 265 -19.15 20.15 -4.75
C HIS A 265 -18.60 19.05 -5.67
N SER A 266 -17.87 19.48 -6.72
CA SER A 266 -17.39 18.65 -7.83
C SER A 266 -16.87 17.28 -7.40
N GLU A 267 -17.14 16.27 -8.22
CA GLU A 267 -16.80 14.84 -8.04
C GLU A 267 -15.33 14.54 -7.72
N LYS A 268 -14.42 15.52 -7.90
CA LYS A 268 -12.97 15.40 -7.65
C LYS A 268 -12.55 15.50 -6.16
N SER A 269 -13.42 15.16 -5.21
CA SER A 269 -13.00 15.04 -3.81
C SER A 269 -12.55 13.61 -3.54
N GLY A 270 -11.28 13.40 -3.16
CA GLY A 270 -10.76 12.08 -2.80
C GLY A 270 -11.49 11.49 -1.59
N HIS A 271 -11.34 10.20 -1.36
CA HIS A 271 -12.04 9.50 -0.28
C HIS A 271 -11.06 8.77 0.63
N ILE A 272 -11.22 8.93 1.94
CA ILE A 272 -10.52 8.16 2.97
C ILE A 272 -11.42 6.99 3.37
N PHE A 273 -10.85 5.80 3.50
CA PHE A 273 -11.57 4.56 3.87
C PHE A 273 -12.82 4.29 3.01
N LYS A 274 -12.80 4.69 1.72
CA LYS A 274 -13.91 4.59 0.75
C LYS A 274 -15.16 5.44 1.06
N VAL A 275 -15.25 6.11 2.22
CA VAL A 275 -16.50 6.75 2.69
C VAL A 275 -16.36 8.21 3.11
N VAL A 276 -15.18 8.63 3.58
CA VAL A 276 -14.99 9.99 4.11
C VAL A 276 -14.44 10.87 3.00
N ARG A 277 -15.19 11.91 2.60
CA ARG A 277 -14.69 12.87 1.60
C ARG A 277 -13.54 13.71 2.19
N ALA A 278 -12.44 13.77 1.48
CA ALA A 278 -11.29 14.60 1.78
C ALA A 278 -10.95 15.49 0.56
N PRO A 279 -11.33 16.78 0.59
CA PRO A 279 -10.93 17.73 -0.44
C PRO A 279 -9.41 17.71 -0.69
N GLY A 280 -9.02 17.77 -1.96
CA GLY A 280 -7.61 17.71 -2.40
C GLY A 280 -6.96 16.33 -2.37
N HIS A 281 -7.59 15.32 -1.74
CA HIS A 281 -7.06 13.95 -1.62
C HIS A 281 -7.29 13.09 -2.87
N TYR A 282 -7.61 13.71 -4.01
CA TYR A 282 -7.78 13.02 -5.29
C TYR A 282 -6.63 13.42 -6.21
N TYR A 283 -5.86 12.43 -6.63
CA TYR A 283 -4.68 12.59 -7.47
C TYR A 283 -4.95 11.93 -8.81
N SER A 284 -4.74 12.65 -9.91
CA SER A 284 -4.97 12.11 -11.24
C SER A 284 -4.01 12.69 -12.27
N TRP A 285 -3.83 11.98 -13.39
CA TRP A 285 -2.97 12.39 -14.49
C TRP A 285 -3.53 13.57 -15.29
N GLU A 286 -4.77 13.97 -15.05
CA GLU A 286 -5.32 15.20 -15.65
C GLU A 286 -4.82 16.46 -14.93
N GLN A 287 -4.24 16.31 -13.74
CA GLN A 287 -3.76 17.43 -12.93
C GLN A 287 -2.34 17.83 -13.37
N PRO A 288 -2.11 19.08 -13.83
CA PRO A 288 -0.83 19.49 -14.40
C PRO A 288 0.36 19.29 -13.46
N MET A 289 0.16 19.47 -12.15
CA MET A 289 1.22 19.28 -11.17
C MET A 289 1.59 17.80 -11.01
N VAL A 290 0.61 16.89 -10.96
CA VAL A 290 0.86 15.45 -10.88
C VAL A 290 1.63 14.99 -12.12
N VAL A 291 1.17 15.36 -13.32
CA VAL A 291 1.85 15.04 -14.59
C VAL A 291 3.28 15.54 -14.59
N SER A 292 3.50 16.82 -14.26
CA SER A 292 4.83 17.41 -14.26
C SER A 292 5.76 16.69 -13.30
N LYS A 293 5.33 16.48 -12.04
CA LYS A 293 6.18 15.87 -11.02
C LYS A 293 6.50 14.41 -11.32
N VAL A 294 5.52 13.62 -11.74
CA VAL A 294 5.74 12.21 -12.10
C VAL A 294 6.60 12.11 -13.35
N SER A 295 6.35 12.93 -14.38
CA SER A 295 7.17 12.93 -15.60
C SER A 295 8.63 13.29 -15.32
N ASP A 296 8.87 14.34 -14.53
CA ASP A 296 10.22 14.76 -14.13
C ASP A 296 10.95 13.66 -13.36
N PHE A 297 10.23 12.94 -12.49
CA PHE A 297 10.77 11.82 -11.72
C PHE A 297 11.13 10.63 -12.62
N LEU A 298 10.25 10.24 -13.53
CA LEU A 298 10.52 9.18 -14.51
C LEU A 298 11.70 9.53 -15.41
N ASP A 299 11.79 10.76 -15.92
CA ASP A 299 12.89 11.17 -16.79
C ASP A 299 14.25 11.07 -16.05
N ARG A 300 14.30 11.31 -14.73
CA ARG A 300 15.51 11.10 -13.91
C ARG A 300 15.88 9.62 -13.76
N ILE A 301 14.89 8.75 -13.52
CA ILE A 301 15.08 7.29 -13.48
C ILE A 301 15.70 6.81 -14.79
N LEU A 302 15.13 7.26 -15.92
CA LEU A 302 15.61 6.86 -17.25
C LEU A 302 17.00 7.39 -17.59
N ALA A 303 17.37 8.55 -17.05
CA ALA A 303 18.71 9.12 -17.22
C ALA A 303 19.79 8.42 -16.40
N GLY A 304 19.44 7.47 -15.51
CA GLY A 304 20.38 6.83 -14.59
C GLY A 304 21.07 7.84 -13.64
N SER A 305 20.43 8.98 -13.40
CA SER A 305 20.94 10.00 -12.48
C SER A 305 20.54 9.65 -11.05
N ASP A 306 21.32 10.10 -10.06
CA ASP A 306 20.89 10.06 -8.66
C ASP A 306 19.51 10.69 -8.55
N VAL A 307 18.55 9.94 -8.01
CA VAL A 307 17.16 10.37 -7.86
C VAL A 307 16.96 10.81 -6.40
N PRO A 308 17.22 12.08 -6.04
CA PRO A 308 16.94 12.55 -4.68
C PRO A 308 15.43 12.51 -4.43
N ALA A 309 15.00 12.41 -3.17
CA ALA A 309 13.59 12.56 -2.85
C ALA A 309 13.09 13.90 -3.33
N VAL A 310 11.96 13.85 -4.02
CA VAL A 310 11.21 15.03 -4.41
C VAL A 310 9.96 15.07 -3.55
N TRP A 311 9.90 16.07 -2.68
CA TRP A 311 8.79 16.25 -1.76
C TRP A 311 7.99 17.50 -2.13
N SER A 312 6.68 17.35 -2.39
CA SER A 312 5.81 18.47 -2.72
C SER A 312 4.71 18.69 -1.67
N GLY A 313 4.92 19.72 -0.83
CA GLY A 313 3.86 20.40 -0.09
C GLY A 313 4.24 20.74 1.35
N ARG A 314 4.48 22.01 1.73
CA ARG A 314 4.95 22.42 3.09
C ARG A 314 4.26 21.66 4.25
N ILE A 315 5.06 21.04 5.14
CA ILE A 315 4.60 20.77 6.51
C ILE A 315 4.60 22.16 7.17
N GLY A 316 3.41 22.67 7.49
CA GLY A 316 3.33 23.80 8.42
C GLY A 316 3.88 23.32 9.76
N GLY A 317 4.99 23.91 10.19
CA GLY A 317 5.43 23.84 11.59
C GLY A 317 4.54 24.65 12.50
#